data_AF-A0A6A3C3X9-F1
#
_entry.id   AF-A0A6A3C3X9-F1
#
_cell.length_a   1.000
_cell.length_b   1.000
_cell.length_c   1.000
_cell.angle_alpha   90.00
_cell.angle_beta   90.00
_cell.angle_gamma   90.00
#
_symmetry.space_group_name_H-M   'P 1'
#
loop_
_entity.id
_entity.type
_entity.pdbx_description
1 polymer ?
#
loop_
_entity_poly.entity_id
_entity_poly.type
_entity_poly.pdbx_seq_one_letter_code
_entity_poly.pdbx_strand_id
1 'polypeptide(L)'
;MVYSKSSTFRNKLLTNDERCKRGISESASCHRCSCSIESVLHVLRDCPSTSALWNRILPPNMKSSFFNLDIHSWIHMNIMANSIHPIWGMPWKFLFGAFSWSIWKRKNEFYFNAGAPSDSEVKRSSLNWASYFNGILINRSSNSGLQQGQKRWRAPDSGCCCLNVDGAVSQPSGEGAIDGLIRDNDGNWIIGFHKAVGILDALHAELWAMHDGLLFSWQQGFESFQL
;
A
#
# COMPACT_ATOMS: atom_id res chain seq x y z
N MET A 1 9.92 19.09 -24.11
CA MET A 1 9.44 19.64 -22.83
C MET A 1 9.35 18.47 -21.86
N VAL A 2 10.37 18.31 -21.01
CA VAL A 2 10.60 17.11 -20.20
C VAL A 2 9.90 17.30 -18.86
N TYR A 3 8.82 16.56 -18.60
CA TYR A 3 8.25 16.47 -17.26
C TYR A 3 9.02 15.42 -16.45
N SER A 4 10.06 15.88 -15.76
CA SER A 4 10.54 15.24 -14.54
C SER A 4 9.50 15.49 -13.44
N LYS A 5 8.75 14.46 -13.07
CA LYS A 5 8.03 14.40 -11.79
C LYS A 5 8.41 13.11 -11.09
N SER A 6 9.41 13.21 -10.23
CA SER A 6 9.58 12.29 -9.11
C SER A 6 8.40 12.49 -8.15
N SER A 7 7.26 11.88 -8.47
CA SER A 7 6.15 11.72 -7.54
C SER A 7 6.18 10.28 -7.05
N THR A 8 6.50 10.09 -5.78
CA THR A 8 6.45 8.80 -5.05
C THR A 8 5.07 8.11 -5.12
N PHE A 9 4.05 8.82 -5.59
CA PHE A 9 2.68 8.36 -5.76
C PHE A 9 2.28 8.34 -7.24
N ARG A 10 2.73 7.34 -8.01
CA ARG A 10 2.39 7.18 -9.45
C ARG A 10 0.97 6.62 -9.66
N ASN A 11 -0.05 7.19 -8.99
CA ASN A 11 -1.44 6.71 -9.03
C ASN A 11 -1.59 5.19 -8.82
N LYS A 12 -0.69 4.58 -8.05
CA LYS A 12 -0.62 3.12 -7.93
C LYS A 12 -1.72 2.54 -7.06
N LEU A 13 -2.34 3.36 -6.20
CA LEU A 13 -3.47 2.93 -5.39
C LEU A 13 -4.74 2.82 -6.26
N LEU A 14 -5.31 1.62 -6.31
CA LEU A 14 -6.53 1.28 -7.05
C LEU A 14 -7.78 1.85 -6.38
N THR A 15 -7.96 3.17 -6.46
CA THR A 15 -9.24 3.82 -6.18
C THR A 15 -10.21 3.59 -7.33
N ASN A 16 -11.52 3.86 -7.15
CA ASN A 16 -12.45 3.65 -8.26
C ASN A 16 -12.15 4.54 -9.47
N ASP A 17 -11.64 5.75 -9.28
CA ASP A 17 -11.15 6.60 -10.37
C ASP A 17 -10.03 5.90 -11.18
N GLU A 18 -9.03 5.34 -10.49
CA GLU A 18 -7.94 4.61 -11.14
C GLU A 18 -8.38 3.26 -11.73
N ARG A 19 -9.37 2.59 -11.14
CA ARG A 19 -9.96 1.37 -11.71
C ARG A 19 -10.69 1.68 -13.02
N CYS A 20 -11.41 2.79 -13.11
CA CYS A 20 -12.08 3.22 -14.34
C CYS A 20 -11.08 3.58 -15.44
N LYS A 21 -10.05 4.38 -15.10
CA LYS A 21 -8.97 4.72 -16.04
C LYS A 21 -8.24 3.50 -16.61
N ARG A 22 -8.26 2.37 -15.88
CA ARG A 22 -7.65 1.09 -16.27
C ARG A 22 -8.64 0.08 -16.86
N GLY A 23 -9.91 0.44 -17.03
CA GLY A 23 -10.94 -0.48 -17.55
C GLY A 23 -11.32 -1.64 -16.62
N ILE A 24 -11.04 -1.53 -15.32
CA ILE A 24 -11.35 -2.57 -14.30
C ILE A 24 -12.75 -2.36 -13.68
N SER A 25 -13.30 -1.14 -13.76
CA SER A 25 -14.60 -0.77 -13.21
C SER A 25 -15.31 0.19 -14.15
N GLU A 26 -16.64 0.16 -14.17
CA GLU A 26 -17.48 1.07 -14.95
C GLU A 26 -17.81 2.37 -14.20
N SER A 27 -17.66 2.37 -12.87
CA SER A 27 -17.97 3.53 -12.02
C SER A 27 -16.79 3.97 -11.18
N ALA A 28 -16.53 5.28 -11.20
CA ALA A 28 -15.53 5.96 -10.37
C ALA A 28 -16.11 6.38 -9.01
N SER A 29 -17.42 6.17 -8.78
CA SER A 29 -18.11 6.70 -7.61
C SER A 29 -17.64 6.04 -6.31
N CYS A 30 -17.56 6.81 -5.23
CA CYS A 30 -17.26 6.28 -3.90
C CYS A 30 -18.44 5.49 -3.34
N HIS A 31 -18.22 4.23 -2.98
CA HIS A 31 -19.25 3.35 -2.46
C HIS A 31 -19.83 3.81 -1.10
N ARG A 32 -19.14 4.70 -0.36
CA ARG A 32 -19.53 5.13 0.99
C ARG A 32 -20.42 6.36 1.01
N CYS A 33 -20.16 7.31 0.11
CA CYS A 33 -20.85 8.60 0.11
C CYS A 33 -21.46 8.96 -1.25
N SER A 34 -21.34 8.07 -2.23
CA SER A 34 -21.83 8.26 -3.60
C SER A 34 -21.23 9.46 -4.34
N CYS A 35 -20.13 10.05 -3.84
CA CYS A 35 -19.36 11.05 -4.58
C CYS A 35 -18.94 10.47 -5.93
N SER A 36 -19.06 11.25 -7.00
CA SER A 36 -18.84 10.79 -8.38
C SER A 36 -17.42 10.32 -8.65
N ILE A 37 -16.43 10.84 -7.91
CA ILE A 37 -15.01 10.50 -8.10
C ILE A 37 -14.40 10.11 -6.75
N GLU A 38 -14.07 8.82 -6.63
CA GLU A 38 -13.25 8.28 -5.56
C GLU A 38 -11.77 8.42 -5.93
N SER A 39 -11.19 9.58 -5.63
CA SER A 39 -9.74 9.80 -5.69
C SER A 39 -9.04 9.31 -4.42
N VAL A 40 -7.70 9.27 -4.43
CA VAL A 40 -6.93 8.86 -3.24
C VAL A 40 -7.16 9.81 -2.07
N LEU A 41 -7.14 11.11 -2.34
CA LEU A 41 -7.40 12.12 -1.33
C LEU A 41 -8.84 12.03 -0.80
N HIS A 42 -9.79 11.68 -1.67
CA HIS A 42 -11.17 11.41 -1.26
C HIS A 42 -11.24 10.21 -0.30
N VAL A 43 -10.69 9.05 -0.68
CA VAL A 43 -10.70 7.84 0.17
C VAL A 43 -10.06 8.12 1.52
N LEU A 44 -8.87 8.75 1.50
CA LEU A 44 -8.04 8.92 2.67
C LEU A 44 -8.42 10.13 3.52
N ARG A 45 -9.16 11.12 3.02
CA ARG A 45 -9.45 12.37 3.74
C ARG A 45 -10.85 12.93 3.50
N ASP A 46 -11.24 13.19 2.25
CA ASP A 46 -12.38 14.06 1.96
C ASP A 46 -13.75 13.34 1.97
N CYS A 47 -13.77 12.01 1.89
CA CYS A 47 -14.99 11.23 2.04
C CYS A 47 -15.64 11.55 3.40
N PRO A 48 -16.94 11.89 3.48
CA PRO A 48 -17.63 12.21 4.74
C PRO A 48 -17.43 11.16 5.85
N SER A 49 -17.44 9.87 5.48
CA SER A 49 -17.17 8.78 6.43
C SER A 49 -15.73 8.80 6.95
N THR A 50 -14.77 9.24 6.14
CA THR A 50 -13.36 9.34 6.51
C THR A 50 -13.05 10.65 7.25
N SER A 51 -13.61 11.78 6.82
CA SER A 51 -13.41 13.07 7.49
C SER A 51 -14.03 13.08 8.89
N ALA A 52 -15.16 12.41 9.10
CA ALA A 52 -15.74 12.19 10.42
C ALA A 52 -14.79 11.41 11.34
N LEU A 53 -14.11 10.39 10.81
CA LEU A 53 -13.10 9.62 11.54
C LEU A 53 -11.89 10.47 11.92
N TRP A 54 -11.34 11.25 10.97
CA TRP A 54 -10.24 12.17 11.25
C TRP A 54 -10.60 13.19 12.32
N ASN A 55 -11.82 13.72 12.29
CA ASN A 55 -12.30 14.68 13.29
C ASN A 55 -12.31 14.15 14.73
N ARG A 56 -12.34 12.83 14.93
CA ARG A 56 -12.24 12.18 16.25
C ARG A 56 -10.81 12.07 16.79
N ILE A 57 -9.81 12.28 15.95
CA ILE A 57 -8.40 12.12 16.31
C ILE A 57 -7.54 13.35 16.03
N LEU A 58 -8.02 14.33 15.24
CA LEU A 58 -7.26 15.53 14.92
C LEU A 58 -7.24 16.51 16.10
N PRO A 59 -6.05 17.00 16.52
CA PRO A 59 -5.95 18.16 17.39
C PRO A 59 -6.66 19.39 16.77
N PRO A 60 -7.39 20.19 17.56
CA PRO A 60 -8.17 21.33 17.04
C PRO A 60 -7.35 22.31 16.20
N ASN A 61 -6.11 22.58 16.59
CA ASN A 61 -5.18 23.48 15.89
C ASN A 61 -4.71 22.96 14.53
N MET A 62 -4.90 21.67 14.22
CA MET A 62 -4.50 21.05 12.96
C MET A 62 -5.64 20.95 11.95
N LYS A 63 -6.90 21.08 12.37
CA LYS A 63 -8.06 20.78 11.51
C LYS A 63 -8.10 21.61 10.24
N SER A 64 -7.87 22.93 10.35
CA SER A 64 -7.95 23.83 9.20
C SER A 64 -6.92 23.48 8.12
N SER A 65 -5.65 23.34 8.48
CA SER A 65 -4.61 22.96 7.51
C SER A 65 -4.81 21.54 6.99
N PHE A 66 -5.25 20.60 7.84
CA PHE A 66 -5.39 19.21 7.44
C PHE A 66 -6.35 19.00 6.24
N PHE A 67 -7.50 19.68 6.23
CA PHE A 67 -8.52 19.50 5.19
C PHE A 67 -8.38 20.41 3.96
N ASN A 68 -7.45 21.37 3.97
CA ASN A 68 -7.32 22.38 2.90
C ASN A 68 -6.04 22.25 2.06
N LEU A 69 -5.30 21.14 2.18
CA LEU A 69 -4.08 20.91 1.41
C LEU A 69 -4.32 20.04 0.18
N ASP A 70 -3.49 20.18 -0.84
CA ASP A 70 -3.40 19.19 -1.92
C ASP A 70 -2.79 17.88 -1.41
N ILE A 71 -2.93 16.78 -2.17
CA ILE A 71 -2.45 15.45 -1.74
C ILE A 71 -0.95 15.41 -1.42
N HIS A 72 -0.11 16.13 -2.17
CA HIS A 72 1.34 16.11 -1.97
C HIS A 72 1.70 16.85 -0.68
N SER A 73 1.21 18.07 -0.53
CA SER A 73 1.42 18.88 0.67
C SER A 73 0.83 18.21 1.91
N TRP A 74 -0.34 17.57 1.78
CA TRP A 74 -1.00 16.85 2.86
C TRP A 74 -0.17 15.66 3.34
N ILE A 75 0.30 14.80 2.43
CA ILE A 75 1.15 13.65 2.81
C ILE A 75 2.47 14.14 3.42
N HIS A 76 3.13 15.11 2.77
CA HIS A 76 4.43 15.61 3.22
C HIS A 76 4.36 16.22 4.63
N MET A 77 3.40 17.13 4.86
CA MET A 77 3.24 17.80 6.16
C MET A 77 2.97 16.81 7.29
N ASN A 78 2.16 15.78 7.05
CA ASN A 78 1.80 14.83 8.10
C ASN A 78 2.89 13.78 8.38
N ILE A 79 3.62 13.31 7.35
CA ILE A 79 4.73 12.35 7.54
C ILE A 79 5.95 13.02 8.17
N MET A 80 6.21 14.29 7.84
CA MET A 80 7.37 15.03 8.35
C MET A 80 7.12 15.72 9.70
N ALA A 81 5.90 15.61 10.24
CA ALA A 81 5.56 16.19 11.53
C ALA A 81 6.34 15.54 12.67
N ASN A 82 6.99 16.37 13.48
CA ASN A 82 7.66 15.96 14.71
C ASN A 82 6.84 16.27 15.97
N SER A 83 5.58 16.68 15.81
CA SER A 83 4.67 16.91 16.93
C SER A 83 4.26 15.61 17.62
N ILE A 84 3.98 15.71 18.91
CA ILE A 84 3.41 14.63 19.72
C ILE A 84 1.91 14.87 19.83
N HIS A 85 1.12 13.81 19.67
CA HIS A 85 -0.32 13.89 19.83
C HIS A 85 -0.69 14.14 21.31
N PRO A 86 -1.49 15.19 21.62
CA PRO A 86 -1.70 15.63 23.01
C PRO A 86 -2.42 14.60 23.89
N ILE A 87 -3.28 13.76 23.32
CA ILE A 87 -4.06 12.77 24.07
C ILE A 87 -3.30 11.45 24.26
N TRP A 88 -2.51 11.04 23.27
CA TRP A 88 -1.93 9.68 23.21
C TRP A 88 -0.42 9.65 23.41
N GLY A 89 0.24 10.82 23.54
CA GLY A 89 1.67 10.90 23.85
C GLY A 89 2.59 10.28 22.79
N MET A 90 2.10 10.04 21.57
CA MET A 90 2.86 9.41 20.48
C MET A 90 3.13 10.39 19.33
N PRO A 91 4.20 10.20 18.55
CA PRO A 91 4.48 11.04 17.38
C PRO A 91 3.34 11.01 16.36
N TRP A 92 2.91 12.19 15.93
CA TRP A 92 1.79 12.36 14.99
C TRP A 92 1.96 11.56 13.71
N LYS A 93 3.17 11.52 13.15
CA LYS A 93 3.48 10.79 11.91
C LYS A 93 3.15 9.29 11.97
N PHE A 94 3.29 8.63 13.13
CA PHE A 94 2.91 7.22 13.26
C PHE A 94 1.41 7.04 13.32
N LEU A 95 0.73 7.92 14.05
CA LEU A 95 -0.73 7.92 14.10
C LEU A 95 -1.32 8.19 12.72
N PHE A 96 -0.81 9.20 12.01
CA PHE A 96 -1.22 9.53 10.65
C PHE A 96 -1.03 8.35 9.68
N GLY A 97 0.15 7.72 9.70
CA GLY A 97 0.46 6.59 8.83
C GLY A 97 -0.43 5.37 9.13
N ALA A 98 -0.55 5.01 10.41
CA ALA A 98 -1.40 3.90 10.84
C ALA A 98 -2.87 4.14 10.50
N PHE A 99 -3.37 5.36 10.70
CA PHE A 99 -4.76 5.71 10.41
C PHE A 99 -5.06 5.73 8.91
N SER A 100 -4.16 6.31 8.10
CA SER A 100 -4.25 6.28 6.64
C SER A 100 -4.26 4.85 6.10
N TRP A 101 -3.41 3.98 6.64
CA TRP A 101 -3.40 2.55 6.32
C TRP A 101 -4.72 1.86 6.71
N SER A 102 -5.22 2.06 7.93
CA SER A 102 -6.47 1.44 8.37
C SER A 102 -7.69 1.91 7.55
N ILE A 103 -7.72 3.19 7.13
CA ILE A 103 -8.75 3.70 6.21
C ILE A 103 -8.68 3.00 4.85
N TRP A 104 -7.47 2.89 4.29
CA TRP A 104 -7.26 2.18 3.03
C TRP A 104 -7.66 0.70 3.13
N LYS A 105 -7.24 0.03 4.21
CA LYS A 105 -7.61 -1.36 4.48
C LYS A 105 -9.13 -1.50 4.60
N ARG A 106 -9.82 -0.60 5.31
CA ARG A 106 -11.28 -0.60 5.43
C ARG A 106 -11.98 -0.49 4.06
N LYS A 107 -11.44 0.27 3.10
CA LYS A 107 -11.95 0.28 1.72
C LYS A 107 -11.78 -1.09 1.08
N ASN A 108 -10.62 -1.72 1.21
CA ASN A 108 -10.36 -3.00 0.55
C ASN A 108 -11.20 -4.14 1.14
N GLU A 109 -11.36 -4.18 2.46
CA GLU A 109 -12.22 -5.17 3.15
C GLU A 109 -13.67 -5.15 2.64
N PHE A 110 -14.20 -3.96 2.30
CA PHE A 110 -15.52 -3.84 1.68
C PHE A 110 -15.62 -4.60 0.34
N TYR A 111 -14.57 -4.58 -0.46
CA TYR A 111 -14.56 -5.24 -1.78
C TYR A 111 -14.28 -6.74 -1.69
N PHE A 112 -13.49 -7.19 -0.72
CA PHE A 112 -12.98 -8.56 -0.68
C PHE A 112 -13.66 -9.47 0.35
N ASN A 113 -14.15 -8.94 1.47
CA ASN A 113 -14.55 -9.75 2.63
C ASN A 113 -15.99 -9.47 3.13
N ALA A 114 -16.85 -8.91 2.27
CA ALA A 114 -18.28 -8.65 2.52
C ALA A 114 -18.62 -7.80 3.78
N GLY A 115 -17.62 -7.30 4.50
CA GLY A 115 -17.78 -6.51 5.71
C GLY A 115 -16.64 -5.52 5.86
N ALA A 116 -16.98 -4.24 6.05
CA ALA A 116 -15.98 -3.22 6.35
C ALA A 116 -15.89 -3.00 7.86
N PRO A 117 -14.67 -2.91 8.44
CA PRO A 117 -14.50 -2.56 9.84
C PRO A 117 -15.28 -1.30 10.24
N SER A 118 -15.91 -1.36 11.41
CA SER A 118 -16.58 -0.22 12.03
C SER A 118 -15.58 0.90 12.32
N ASP A 119 -16.08 2.12 12.51
CA ASP A 119 -15.25 3.26 12.88
C ASP A 119 -14.41 3.03 14.15
N SER A 120 -14.99 2.35 15.13
CA SER A 120 -14.33 2.02 16.40
C SER A 120 -13.18 1.03 16.19
N GLU A 121 -13.36 0.07 15.29
CA GLU A 121 -12.31 -0.90 14.93
C GLU A 121 -11.18 -0.26 14.14
N VAL A 122 -11.50 0.64 13.19
CA VAL A 122 -10.48 1.45 12.50
C VAL A 122 -9.66 2.21 13.52
N LYS A 123 -10.32 3.02 14.38
CA LYS A 123 -9.63 3.82 15.40
C LYS A 123 -8.75 2.96 16.31
N ARG A 124 -9.30 1.87 16.85
CA ARG A 124 -8.56 0.95 17.73
C ARG A 124 -7.37 0.32 17.03
N SER A 125 -7.55 -0.19 15.81
CA SER A 125 -6.47 -0.78 15.03
C SER A 125 -5.35 0.23 14.75
N SER A 126 -5.70 1.46 14.36
CA SER A 126 -4.72 2.50 14.09
C SER A 126 -3.93 2.90 15.33
N LEU A 127 -4.58 3.04 16.48
CA LEU A 127 -3.90 3.33 17.75
C LEU A 127 -2.93 2.21 18.14
N ASN A 128 -3.34 0.95 17.98
CA ASN A 128 -2.47 -0.20 18.26
C ASN A 128 -1.23 -0.21 17.35
N TRP A 129 -1.42 -0.01 16.05
CA TRP A 129 -0.31 0.06 15.09
C TRP A 129 0.62 1.24 15.37
N ALA A 130 0.08 2.42 15.65
CA ALA A 130 0.88 3.60 15.97
C ALA A 130 1.72 3.40 17.25
N SER A 131 1.12 2.84 18.29
CA SER A 131 1.83 2.46 19.52
C SER A 131 2.93 1.43 19.27
N TYR A 132 2.65 0.42 18.45
CA TYR A 132 3.64 -0.60 18.07
C TYR A 132 4.86 0.02 17.36
N PHE A 133 4.64 0.87 16.35
CA PHE A 133 5.73 1.55 15.65
C PHE A 133 6.53 2.48 16.57
N ASN A 134 5.85 3.18 17.48
CA ASN A 134 6.51 4.01 18.49
C ASN A 134 7.40 3.15 19.40
N GLY A 135 6.91 1.99 19.86
CA GLY A 135 7.67 1.05 20.69
C GLY A 135 8.92 0.50 19.99
N ILE A 136 8.83 0.16 18.70
CA ILE A 136 10.00 -0.28 17.92
C ILE A 136 11.10 0.77 17.93
N LEU A 137 10.77 2.04 17.75
CA LEU A 137 11.77 3.11 17.68
C LEU A 137 12.40 3.39 19.02
N ILE A 138 11.61 3.43 20.10
CA ILE A 138 12.14 3.55 21.46
C ILE A 138 13.13 2.41 21.74
N ASN A 139 12.77 1.17 21.37
CA ASN A 139 13.63 0.00 21.55
C ASN A 139 14.89 0.01 20.67
N ARG A 140 14.85 0.63 19.49
CA ARG A 140 16.04 0.81 18.62
C ARG A 140 16.98 1.89 19.15
N SER A 141 16.43 2.95 19.74
CA SER A 141 17.24 4.00 20.39
C SER A 141 18.00 3.47 21.61
N SER A 142 17.47 2.47 22.31
CA SER A 142 18.15 1.79 23.43
C SER A 142 19.11 0.67 22.99
N ASN A 143 18.95 0.09 21.79
CA ASN A 143 19.81 -0.96 21.23
C ASN A 143 20.72 -0.45 20.09
N SER A 144 21.40 0.67 20.28
CA SER A 144 22.25 1.32 19.26
C SER A 144 23.56 0.58 18.90
N GLY A 145 23.59 -0.75 18.99
CA GLY A 145 24.78 -1.59 18.73
C GLY A 145 24.76 -2.44 17.45
N LEU A 146 23.64 -2.52 16.71
CA LEU A 146 23.57 -3.32 15.49
C LEU A 146 23.10 -2.45 14.32
N GLN A 147 24.06 -1.97 13.52
CA GLN A 147 23.77 -1.44 12.20
C GLN A 147 23.30 -2.59 11.30
N GLN A 148 22.01 -2.90 11.39
CA GLN A 148 21.37 -3.74 10.38
C GLN A 148 21.26 -2.87 9.13
N GLY A 149 22.20 -3.04 8.19
CA GLY A 149 22.24 -2.29 6.94
C GLY A 149 20.86 -2.33 6.29
N GLN A 150 20.30 -1.15 5.99
CA GLN A 150 19.06 -1.06 5.25
C GLN A 150 19.27 -1.70 3.87
N LYS A 151 18.76 -2.91 3.68
CA LYS A 151 18.59 -3.51 2.33
C LYS A 151 17.48 -2.73 1.63
N ARG A 152 17.85 -1.59 1.06
CA ARG A 152 16.97 -0.85 0.16
C ARG A 152 16.95 -1.59 -1.17
N TRP A 153 15.76 -1.74 -1.75
CA TRP A 153 15.62 -2.25 -3.12
C TRP A 153 16.50 -1.42 -4.07
N ARG A 154 17.27 -2.11 -4.92
CA ARG A 154 18.08 -1.51 -5.98
C ARG A 154 17.57 -2.04 -7.30
N ALA A 155 17.51 -1.16 -8.30
CA ALA A 155 17.22 -1.58 -9.66
C ALA A 155 18.31 -2.58 -10.14
N PRO A 156 17.95 -3.55 -11.00
CA PRO A 156 18.91 -4.46 -11.60
C PRO A 156 20.03 -3.71 -12.33
N ASP A 157 21.20 -4.33 -12.52
CA ASP A 157 22.23 -3.72 -13.36
C ASP A 157 21.77 -3.60 -14.83
N SER A 158 22.41 -2.71 -15.61
CA SER A 158 22.10 -2.55 -17.02
C SER A 158 22.27 -3.86 -17.78
N GLY A 159 21.23 -4.31 -18.49
CA GLY A 159 21.20 -5.62 -19.16
C GLY A 159 20.59 -6.75 -18.33
N CYS A 160 20.21 -6.49 -17.07
CA CYS A 160 19.51 -7.43 -16.19
C CYS A 160 18.02 -7.04 -16.07
N CYS A 161 17.14 -8.03 -15.97
CA CYS A 161 15.71 -7.83 -15.72
C CYS A 161 15.35 -8.08 -14.26
N CYS A 162 14.21 -7.58 -13.77
CA CYS A 162 13.69 -7.95 -12.45
C CYS A 162 12.49 -8.87 -12.61
N LEU A 163 12.57 -10.09 -12.06
CA LEU A 163 11.46 -11.03 -12.00
C LEU A 163 10.79 -10.91 -10.62
N ASN A 164 9.56 -10.38 -10.58
CA ASN A 164 8.73 -10.40 -9.39
C ASN A 164 7.68 -11.49 -9.54
N VAL A 165 7.50 -12.32 -8.52
CA VAL A 165 6.54 -13.41 -8.48
C VAL A 165 5.74 -13.35 -7.19
N ASP A 166 4.49 -13.81 -7.21
CA ASP A 166 3.64 -13.94 -6.03
C ASP A 166 2.78 -15.21 -6.14
N GLY A 167 2.52 -15.83 -4.99
CA GLY A 167 1.66 -16.99 -4.84
C GLY A 167 0.45 -16.66 -3.98
N ALA A 168 -0.75 -16.88 -4.49
CA ALA A 168 -2.00 -16.62 -3.77
C ALA A 168 -2.79 -17.92 -3.55
N VAL A 169 -3.42 -18.03 -2.37
CA VAL A 169 -4.32 -19.15 -2.05
C VAL A 169 -5.64 -18.62 -1.49
N SER A 170 -6.73 -19.12 -2.04
CA SER A 170 -8.10 -18.91 -1.54
C SER A 170 -8.29 -19.71 -0.25
N GLN A 171 -8.47 -19.05 0.89
CA GLN A 171 -8.72 -19.74 2.16
C GLN A 171 -10.00 -20.62 2.14
N PRO A 172 -11.12 -20.20 1.52
CA PRO A 172 -12.33 -21.03 1.49
C PRO A 172 -12.21 -22.30 0.64
N SER A 173 -11.56 -22.23 -0.52
CA SER A 173 -11.49 -23.34 -1.48
C SER A 173 -10.16 -24.10 -1.47
N GLY A 174 -9.11 -23.52 -0.89
CA GLY A 174 -7.74 -24.01 -0.97
C GLY A 174 -7.09 -23.80 -2.35
N GLU A 175 -7.80 -23.22 -3.33
CA GLU A 175 -7.29 -23.03 -4.68
C GLU A 175 -6.17 -22.00 -4.71
N GLY A 176 -5.05 -22.40 -5.29
CA GLY A 176 -3.85 -21.63 -5.48
C GLY A 176 -3.70 -21.12 -6.91
N ALA A 177 -3.18 -19.92 -7.03
CA ALA A 177 -2.73 -19.32 -8.27
C ALA A 177 -1.36 -18.69 -8.06
N ILE A 178 -0.59 -18.61 -9.13
CA ILE A 178 0.70 -17.90 -9.16
C ILE A 178 0.62 -16.80 -10.20
N ASP A 179 1.34 -15.73 -9.95
CA ASP A 179 1.58 -14.70 -10.93
C ASP A 179 3.04 -14.24 -10.91
N GLY A 180 3.41 -13.52 -11.96
CA GLY A 180 4.68 -12.84 -11.98
C GLY A 180 4.80 -11.88 -13.15
N LEU A 181 5.77 -10.99 -13.03
CA LEU A 181 6.10 -9.99 -14.03
C LEU A 181 7.60 -9.79 -14.13
N ILE A 182 8.04 -9.47 -15.33
CA ILE A 182 9.42 -9.12 -15.65
C ILE A 182 9.46 -7.62 -15.97
N ARG A 183 10.42 -6.92 -15.37
CA ARG A 183 10.71 -5.51 -15.62
C ARG A 183 12.12 -5.29 -16.14
N ASP A 184 12.34 -4.23 -16.89
CA ASP A 184 13.68 -3.74 -17.22
C ASP A 184 14.33 -3.03 -16.03
N ASN A 185 15.58 -2.61 -16.20
CA ASN A 185 16.34 -1.84 -15.20
C ASN A 185 15.65 -0.50 -14.85
N ASP A 186 14.97 0.13 -15.80
CA ASP A 186 14.20 1.37 -15.55
C ASP A 186 12.89 1.12 -14.78
N GLY A 187 12.54 -0.14 -14.54
CA GLY A 187 11.33 -0.57 -13.86
C GLY A 187 10.09 -0.56 -14.75
N ASN A 188 10.24 -0.47 -16.07
CA ASN A 188 9.15 -0.62 -17.02
C ASN A 188 8.75 -2.09 -17.13
N TRP A 189 7.45 -2.32 -17.34
CA TRP A 189 6.92 -3.67 -17.53
C TRP A 189 7.31 -4.20 -18.92
N ILE A 190 7.88 -5.41 -18.97
CA ILE A 190 8.21 -6.11 -20.21
C ILE A 190 7.13 -7.15 -20.53
N ILE A 191 6.90 -8.07 -19.61
CA ILE A 191 5.96 -9.19 -19.78
C ILE A 191 5.50 -9.71 -18.41
N GLY A 192 4.38 -10.42 -18.35
CA GLY A 192 3.93 -11.11 -17.14
C GLY A 192 3.18 -12.40 -17.45
N PHE A 193 2.97 -13.21 -16.42
CA PHE A 193 2.27 -14.48 -16.48
C PHE A 193 1.32 -14.63 -15.29
N HIS A 194 0.30 -15.46 -15.45
CA HIS A 194 -0.55 -15.95 -14.38
C HIS A 194 -0.92 -17.40 -14.65
N LYS A 195 -1.05 -18.23 -13.61
CA LYS A 195 -1.37 -19.65 -13.76
C LYS A 195 -2.10 -20.17 -12.52
N ALA A 196 -3.20 -20.89 -12.72
CA ALA A 196 -3.81 -21.68 -11.65
C ALA A 196 -2.96 -22.93 -11.37
N VAL A 197 -2.66 -23.21 -10.11
CA VAL A 197 -1.77 -24.30 -9.68
C VAL A 197 -2.50 -25.35 -8.83
N GLY A 198 -3.82 -25.23 -8.70
CA GLY A 198 -4.65 -26.19 -7.97
C GLY A 198 -4.60 -25.96 -6.46
N ILE A 199 -5.00 -26.95 -5.66
CA ILE A 199 -5.09 -26.80 -4.20
C ILE A 199 -3.69 -26.80 -3.59
N LEU A 200 -3.30 -25.71 -2.93
CA LEU A 200 -1.99 -25.54 -2.29
C LEU A 200 -2.14 -24.77 -0.97
N ASP A 201 -1.11 -24.82 -0.12
CA ASP A 201 -0.93 -23.81 0.92
C ASP A 201 -0.11 -22.61 0.39
N ALA A 202 -0.06 -21.54 1.18
CA ALA A 202 0.61 -20.30 0.77
C ALA A 202 2.10 -20.51 0.47
N LEU A 203 2.80 -21.38 1.22
CA LEU A 203 4.22 -21.61 1.00
C LEU A 203 4.46 -22.32 -0.34
N HIS A 204 3.63 -23.32 -0.66
CA HIS A 204 3.74 -24.01 -1.93
C HIS A 204 3.39 -23.08 -3.10
N ALA A 205 2.39 -22.22 -2.97
CA ALA A 205 2.05 -21.24 -4.01
C ALA A 205 3.24 -20.32 -4.31
N GLU A 206 3.92 -19.81 -3.29
CA GLU A 206 5.13 -18.97 -3.44
C GLU A 206 6.28 -19.73 -4.12
N LEU A 207 6.51 -20.99 -3.75
CA LEU A 207 7.53 -21.84 -4.38
C LEU A 207 7.21 -22.13 -5.85
N TRP A 208 5.95 -22.38 -6.18
CA TRP A 208 5.51 -22.55 -7.56
C TRP A 208 5.66 -21.25 -8.36
N ALA A 209 5.38 -20.10 -7.75
CA ALA A 209 5.54 -18.81 -8.39
C ALA A 209 7.01 -18.56 -8.78
N MET A 210 7.95 -18.88 -7.87
CA MET A 210 9.39 -18.86 -8.16
C MET A 210 9.78 -19.84 -9.27
N HIS A 211 9.37 -21.11 -9.15
CA HIS A 211 9.74 -22.14 -10.12
C HIS A 211 9.26 -21.78 -11.54
N ASP A 212 7.97 -21.50 -11.70
CA ASP A 212 7.39 -21.21 -13.01
C ASP A 212 7.82 -19.83 -13.53
N GLY A 213 8.05 -18.86 -12.65
CA GLY A 213 8.60 -17.56 -13.03
C GLY A 213 10.00 -17.66 -13.61
N LEU A 214 10.86 -18.49 -13.02
CA LEU A 214 12.21 -18.76 -13.55
C LEU A 214 12.14 -19.49 -14.89
N LEU A 215 11.29 -20.52 -14.99
CA LEU A 215 11.11 -21.29 -16.22
C LEU A 215 10.55 -20.40 -17.35
N PHE A 216 9.55 -19.58 -17.06
CA PHE A 216 8.97 -18.63 -17.98
C PHE A 216 10.02 -17.62 -18.47
N SER A 217 10.80 -17.05 -17.56
CA SER A 217 11.87 -16.10 -17.89
C SER A 217 12.89 -16.71 -18.86
N TRP A 218 13.30 -17.96 -18.59
CA TRP A 218 14.20 -18.70 -19.47
C TRP A 218 13.60 -18.93 -20.87
N GLN A 219 12.34 -19.33 -20.96
CA GLN A 219 11.64 -19.54 -22.22
C GLN A 219 11.51 -18.26 -23.07
N GLN A 220 11.46 -17.10 -22.43
CA GLN A 220 11.45 -15.80 -23.11
C GLN A 220 12.87 -15.29 -23.49
N GLY A 221 13.92 -16.06 -23.17
CA GLY A 221 15.31 -15.70 -23.48
C GLY A 221 15.97 -14.75 -22.48
N PHE A 222 15.40 -14.59 -21.27
CA PHE A 222 16.06 -13.81 -20.21
C PHE A 222 17.05 -14.69 -19.45
N GLU A 223 18.34 -14.39 -19.60
CA GLU A 223 19.43 -15.16 -18.99
C GLU A 223 20.01 -14.48 -17.73
N SER A 224 19.66 -13.22 -17.48
CA SER A 224 20.09 -12.47 -16.30
C SER A 224 18.91 -11.73 -15.68
N PHE A 225 18.60 -12.06 -14.44
CA PHE A 225 17.53 -11.42 -13.69
C PHE A 225 17.81 -11.35 -12.19
N GLN A 226 17.21 -10.37 -11.53
CA GLN A 226 17.14 -10.20 -10.10
C GLN A 226 15.72 -10.55 -9.61
N LEU A 227 15.64 -11.45 -8.63
CA LEU A 227 14.41 -11.76 -7.87
C LEU A 227 14.15 -10.70 -6.79
#